data_AF-A0A936NUD4-F1
#
_entry.id   AF-A0A936NUD4-F1
#
_cell.length_a   1.000
_cell.length_b   1.000
_cell.length_c   1.000
_cell.angle_alpha   90.00
_cell.angle_beta   90.00
_cell.angle_gamma   90.00
#
_symmetry.space_group_name_H-M   'P 1'
#
loop_
_entity.id
_entity.type
_entity.pdbx_description
1 polymer ?
#
loop_
_entity_poly.entity_id
_entity_poly.type
_entity_poly.pdbx_seq_one_letter_code
_entity_poly.pdbx_strand_id
1 'polypeptide(L)' 'MPNRWDPKVIDGEERWSGVGPDSTTLHFENFQKAIKDRKQPVEDVFAGHRAAAVAHLINSSAKLKKPLWWDRANDRIKA' A
#
# COMPACT_ATOMS: atom_id res chain seq x y z
N MET A 1 -41.85 10.80 -20.59
CA MET A 1 -42.03 11.68 -19.42
C MET A 1 -41.62 10.89 -18.19
N PRO A 2 -40.58 11.29 -17.44
CA PRO A 2 -40.11 10.57 -16.24
C PRO A 2 -41.17 10.39 -15.14
N ASN A 3 -42.27 11.13 -15.19
CA ASN A 3 -43.38 11.09 -14.21
C ASN A 3 -44.39 9.92 -14.40
N ARG A 4 -43.99 8.78 -14.98
CA ARG A 4 -44.92 7.66 -15.24
C ARG A 4 -44.44 6.30 -14.74
N TRP A 5 -43.34 6.26 -13.98
CA TRP A 5 -42.83 5.04 -13.37
C TRP A 5 -43.15 5.02 -11.88
N ASP A 6 -43.56 3.85 -11.36
CA ASP A 6 -43.71 3.66 -9.93
C ASP A 6 -42.36 3.86 -9.23
N PRO A 7 -42.32 4.56 -8.08
CA PRO A 7 -41.08 4.82 -7.37
C PRO A 7 -40.39 3.50 -7.00
N LYS A 8 -39.15 3.33 -7.46
CA LYS A 8 -38.28 2.21 -7.08
C LYS A 8 -37.22 2.70 -6.12
N VAL A 9 -37.09 2.02 -4.98
CA VAL A 9 -35.94 2.18 -4.10
C VAL A 9 -34.74 1.56 -4.80
N ILE A 10 -33.68 2.34 -4.94
CA ILE A 10 -32.36 1.89 -5.40
C ILE A 10 -31.43 1.84 -4.19
N ASP A 11 -30.54 0.85 -4.14
CA ASP A 11 -29.54 0.78 -3.09
C ASP A 11 -28.67 2.06 -3.12
N GLY A 12 -28.44 2.64 -1.94
CA GLY A 12 -27.59 3.81 -1.78
C GLY A 12 -26.10 3.47 -1.87
N GLU A 13 -25.24 4.49 -1.80
CA GLU A 13 -23.80 4.29 -1.75
C GLU A 13 -23.37 3.69 -0.40
N GLU A 14 -22.66 2.56 -0.43
CA GLU A 14 -21.95 2.04 0.73
C GLU A 14 -20.56 2.69 0.84
N ARG A 15 -20.25 3.28 2.00
CA ARG A 15 -18.93 3.85 2.30
C ARG A 15 -18.27 3.16 3.47
N TRP A 16 -17.04 2.69 3.24
CA TRP A 16 -16.19 2.10 4.26
C TRP A 16 -15.16 3.14 4.71
N SER A 17 -15.02 3.31 6.02
CA SER A 17 -13.94 4.11 6.62
C SER A 17 -13.31 3.36 7.79
N GLY A 18 -12.02 3.61 8.02
CA GLY A 18 -11.33 3.10 9.20
C GLY A 18 -11.80 3.81 10.47
N VAL A 19 -11.85 3.07 11.57
CA VAL A 19 -12.02 3.63 12.92
C VAL A 19 -10.66 3.56 13.62
N GLY A 20 -10.11 4.72 14.00
CA GLY A 20 -8.82 4.82 14.71
C GLY A 20 -7.90 5.88 14.11
N PRO A 21 -6.67 6.00 14.64
CA PRO A 21 -5.67 6.94 14.13
C PRO A 21 -5.29 6.62 12.68
N ASP A 22 -5.06 7.66 11.89
CA ASP A 22 -4.57 7.53 10.52
C ASP A 22 -3.22 6.80 10.48
N SER A 23 -3.03 5.94 9.48
CA SER A 23 -1.80 5.15 9.36
C SER A 23 -0.55 6.01 9.19
N THR A 24 -0.68 7.19 8.56
CA THR A 24 0.40 8.17 8.43
C THR A 24 0.82 8.67 9.81
N THR A 25 -0.16 9.05 10.64
CA THR A 25 0.08 9.51 12.02
C THR A 25 0.80 8.42 12.81
N LEU A 26 0.32 7.18 12.77
CA LEU A 26 0.93 6.06 13.47
C LEU A 26 2.37 5.79 13.01
N HIS A 27 2.64 5.90 11.72
CA HIS A 27 3.98 5.72 11.16
C HIS A 27 4.97 6.79 11.66
N PHE A 28 4.55 8.06 11.67
CA PHE A 28 5.36 9.16 12.22
C PHE A 28 5.58 9.04 13.73
N GLU A 29 4.57 8.64 14.49
CA GLU A 29 4.70 8.42 15.93
C GLU A 29 5.71 7.30 16.23
N ASN A 30 5.67 6.20 15.46
CA ASN A 30 6.63 5.11 15.59
C ASN A 30 8.07 5.59 15.37
N PHE A 31 8.31 6.35 14.30
CA PHE A 31 9.63 6.86 13.97
C PHE A 31 10.17 7.81 15.04
N GLN A 32 9.36 8.75 15.51
CA GLN A 32 9.74 9.66 16.59
C GLN A 32 10.06 8.91 17.90
N LYS A 33 9.27 7.89 18.22
CA LYS A 33 9.52 7.03 19.38
C LYS A 33 10.83 6.26 19.24
N ALA A 34 11.12 5.71 18.06
CA ALA A 34 12.36 5.01 17.78
C ALA A 34 13.59 5.92 17.97
N ILE A 35 13.52 7.18 17.53
CA ILE A 35 14.56 8.19 17.79
C ILE A 35 14.75 8.41 19.29
N LYS A 36 13.65 8.69 20.02
CA LYS A 36 13.69 8.98 21.46
C LYS A 36 14.30 7.82 22.26
N ASP A 37 13.91 6.60 21.93
CA ASP A 37 14.34 5.39 22.63
C ASP A 37 15.67 4.84 22.12
N ARG A 38 16.24 5.44 21.05
CA ARG A 38 17.41 4.95 20.32
C ARG A 38 17.29 3.47 19.90
N LYS A 39 16.14 3.13 19.31
CA LYS A 39 15.84 1.81 18.78
C LYS A 39 15.63 1.88 17.27
N GLN A 40 15.69 0.73 16.61
CA GLN A 40 15.31 0.66 15.19
C GLN A 40 13.81 0.98 15.02
N PRO A 41 13.44 1.84 14.05
CA PRO A 41 12.05 2.01 13.67
C PRO A 41 11.50 0.73 13.02
N VAL A 42 10.18 0.63 12.94
CA VAL A 42 9.51 -0.52 12.29
C VAL A 42 9.93 -0.65 10.83
N GLU A 43 10.08 0.47 10.12
CA GLU A 43 10.59 0.51 8.76
C GLU A 43 12.00 1.11 8.73
N ASP A 44 12.99 0.25 8.47
CA ASP A 44 14.38 0.63 8.32
C ASP A 44 14.73 1.04 6.88
N VAL A 45 15.98 1.44 6.66
CA VAL A 45 16.47 1.85 5.33
C VAL A 45 16.27 0.76 4.27
N PHE A 46 16.37 -0.51 4.64
CA PHE A 46 16.21 -1.60 3.70
C PHE A 46 14.74 -1.82 3.34
N ALA A 47 13.80 -1.57 4.27
CA ALA A 47 12.37 -1.56 3.98
C ALA A 47 12.05 -0.49 2.93
N GLY A 48 12.58 0.72 3.10
CA GLY A 48 12.45 1.81 2.12
C GLY A 48 13.06 1.46 0.75
N HIS A 49 14.27 0.89 0.73
CA HIS A 49 14.91 0.44 -0.51
C HIS A 49 14.03 -0.57 -1.27
N ARG A 50 13.51 -1.58 -0.57
CA ARG A 50 12.64 -2.60 -1.16
C ARG A 50 11.33 -2.01 -1.67
N ALA A 51 10.71 -1.09 -0.93
CA ALA A 51 9.50 -0.41 -1.37
C ALA A 51 9.73 0.38 -2.67
N ALA A 52 10.85 1.11 -2.77
CA ALA A 52 11.22 1.83 -3.98
C ALA A 52 11.48 0.89 -5.17
N ALA A 53 12.06 -0.29 -4.92
CA ALA A 53 12.36 -1.26 -5.98
C ALA A 53 11.12 -1.92 -6.61
N VAL A 54 9.96 -1.90 -5.93
CA VAL A 54 8.71 -2.48 -6.45
C VAL A 54 8.29 -1.86 -7.78
N ALA A 55 8.43 -0.53 -7.94
CA ALA A 55 8.06 0.14 -9.19
C ALA A 55 8.88 -0.39 -10.39
N HIS A 56 10.18 -0.65 -10.19
CA HIS A 56 11.03 -1.23 -11.22
C HIS A 56 10.66 -2.67 -11.56
N LEU A 57 10.29 -3.47 -10.55
CA LEU A 57 9.83 -4.85 -10.75
C LEU A 57 8.53 -4.89 -11.57
N ILE A 58 7.57 -4.01 -11.26
CA ILE A 58 6.29 -3.89 -12.00
C ILE A 58 6.56 -3.54 -13.47
N ASN A 59 7.38 -2.51 -13.71
CA ASN A 59 7.72 -2.09 -15.07
C ASN A 59 8.42 -3.21 -15.86
N SER A 60 9.30 -3.95 -15.21
CA SER A 60 10.00 -5.09 -15.83
C SER A 60 9.04 -6.24 -16.16
N SER A 61 8.12 -6.56 -15.25
CA SER A 61 7.09 -7.59 -15.44
C SER A 61 6.19 -7.24 -16.63
N ALA A 62 5.71 -6.01 -16.69
CA ALA A 62 4.88 -5.51 -17.80
C ALA A 62 5.62 -5.58 -19.15
N LYS A 63 6.90 -5.19 -19.19
CA LYS A 63 7.72 -5.24 -20.40
C LYS A 63 7.97 -6.66 -20.89
N LEU A 64 8.26 -7.59 -19.97
CA LEU A 64 8.58 -8.98 -20.31
C LEU A 64 7.34 -9.87 -20.49
N LYS A 65 6.15 -9.36 -20.14
CA LYS A 65 4.87 -10.10 -20.17
C LYS A 65 4.93 -11.42 -19.39
N LYS A 66 5.65 -11.43 -18.27
CA LYS A 66 5.77 -12.59 -17.39
C LYS A 66 5.85 -12.14 -15.93
N PRO A 67 5.35 -12.94 -14.98
CA PRO A 67 5.53 -12.66 -13.57
C PRO A 67 7.03 -12.62 -13.24
N LEU A 68 7.42 -11.64 -12.43
CA LEU A 68 8.76 -11.53 -11.86
C LEU A 68 8.63 -11.49 -10.35
N TRP A 69 9.61 -12.09 -9.68
CA TRP A 69 9.64 -12.26 -8.24
C TRP A 69 10.89 -11.61 -7.66
N TRP A 70 10.79 -11.11 -6.43
CA TRP A 70 11.97 -10.68 -5.69
C TRP A 70 12.63 -11.87 -4.99
N ASP A 71 13.90 -12.12 -5.28
CA ASP A 71 14.75 -13.00 -4.48
C ASP A 71 15.28 -12.21 -3.29
N ARG A 72 14.64 -12.40 -2.13
CA ARG A 72 14.99 -11.71 -0.89
C ARG A 72 16.36 -12.12 -0.35
N ALA A 73 16.83 -13.33 -0.65
CA ALA A 73 18.11 -13.81 -0.14
C ALA A 73 19.29 -13.13 -0.83
N ASN A 74 19.15 -12.87 -2.14
CA ASN A 74 20.22 -12.32 -2.97
C ASN A 74 20.01 -10.86 -3.38
N ASP A 75 18.86 -10.27 -3.03
CA ASP A 75 18.46 -8.90 -3.38
C ASP A 75 18.41 -8.67 -4.90
N ARG A 76 17.81 -9.63 -5.63
CA ARG A 76 17.76 -9.65 -7.10
C ARG A 76 16.37 -10.00 -7.61
N ILE A 77 16.12 -9.68 -8.88
CA ILE A 77 14.92 -10.13 -9.59
C ILE A 77 15.13 -11.58 -10.05
N LYS A 78 14.13 -12.44 -9.79
CA LYS A 78 14.01 -13.81 -10.31
C LYS A 78 12.83 -13.88 -11.28
N ALA A 79 13.00 -14.58 -12.39
CA ALA A 79 11.97 -14.80 -13.40
C ALA A 79 11.44 -16.23 -13.38
#